data_AF-W6W4U5-F1
#
_entry.id   AF-W6W4U5-F1
#
_cell.length_a   1.000
_cell.length_b   1.000
_cell.length_c   1.000
_cell.angle_alpha   90.00
_cell.angle_beta   90.00
_cell.angle_gamma   90.00
#
_symmetry.space_group_name_H-M   'P 1'
#
loop_
_entity.id
_entity.type
_entity.pdbx_description
1 polymer ?
#
loop_
_entity_poly.entity_id
_entity_poly.type
_entity_poly.pdbx_seq_one_letter_code
_entity_poly.pdbx_strand_id
1 'polypeptide(L)'
;MSTSGVDSMPLLDWRPTCRLLPYPLVNRVGKIRDVASKLLDKPTEKSAIHYRLVVTEALQASLSKIGLGRAEIDLEIGLFWTAVENELARQTYGWRQDPDGGAA
;
A
#
# COMPACT_ATOMS: atom_id res chain seq x y z
N MET A 1 51.22 23.97 28.48
CA MET A 1 50.98 22.63 27.90
C MET A 1 49.69 22.73 27.11
N SER A 2 49.81 23.01 25.81
CA SER A 2 48.67 23.16 24.91
C SER A 2 48.21 21.77 24.50
N THR A 3 47.02 21.36 24.93
CA THR A 3 46.38 20.12 24.49
C THR A 3 45.90 20.33 23.06
N SER A 4 46.78 20.02 22.11
CA SER A 4 46.50 19.97 20.69
C SER A 4 45.40 18.96 20.40
N GLY A 5 44.31 19.46 19.80
CA GLY A 5 43.29 18.78 19.01
C GLY A 5 43.28 17.25 19.06
N VAL A 6 42.45 16.70 19.94
CA VAL A 6 41.99 15.32 19.82
C VAL A 6 40.58 15.37 19.25
N ASP A 7 40.43 14.71 18.10
CA ASP A 7 39.22 14.01 17.67
C ASP A 7 37.99 14.82 17.26
N SER A 8 38.09 15.69 16.24
CA SER A 8 36.94 15.80 15.34
C SER A 8 36.97 14.58 14.42
N MET A 9 36.14 13.59 14.74
CA MET A 9 35.98 12.38 13.92
C MET A 9 34.81 12.62 12.97
N PRO A 10 35.05 13.09 11.73
CA PRO A 10 33.99 13.47 10.80
C PRO A 10 32.99 12.33 10.48
N LEU A 11 33.41 11.07 10.67
CA LEU A 11 32.53 9.91 10.56
C LEU A 11 31.57 9.75 11.75
N LEU A 12 31.97 10.16 12.96
CA LEU A 12 31.09 10.16 14.14
C LEU A 12 30.14 11.35 14.15
N ASP A 13 30.54 12.47 13.54
CA ASP A 13 29.69 13.65 13.36
C ASP A 13 28.76 13.55 12.13
N TRP A 14 28.90 12.48 11.34
CA TRP A 14 28.10 12.26 10.16
C TRP A 14 26.65 11.94 10.52
N ARG A 15 25.74 12.87 10.23
CA ARG A 15 24.28 12.68 10.33
C ARG A 15 23.68 12.64 8.93
N PRO A 16 23.73 11.49 8.23
CA PRO A 16 23.11 11.40 6.91
C PRO A 16 21.60 11.61 7.01
N THR A 17 21.02 12.21 5.99
CA THR A 17 19.57 12.27 5.83
C THR A 17 19.04 10.87 5.53
N CYS A 18 18.48 10.21 6.55
CA CYS A 18 17.85 8.90 6.39
C CYS A 18 16.50 9.07 5.69
N ARG A 19 16.34 8.44 4.52
CA ARG A 19 15.06 8.38 3.79
C ARG A 19 14.50 6.97 3.80
N LEU A 20 13.24 6.82 4.18
CA LEU A 20 12.52 5.55 4.11
C LEU A 20 11.94 5.34 2.71
N LEU A 21 12.19 4.17 2.13
CA LEU A 21 11.66 3.76 0.83
C LEU A 21 10.88 2.44 1.00
N PRO A 22 9.63 2.48 1.46
CA PRO A 22 8.83 1.28 1.59
C PRO A 22 8.54 0.68 0.22
N TYR A 23 8.32 -0.64 0.18
CA TYR A 23 7.82 -1.27 -1.04
C TYR A 23 6.44 -0.69 -1.40
N PRO A 24 6.27 -0.07 -2.59
CA PRO A 24 5.07 0.69 -2.95
C PRO A 24 3.80 -0.15 -2.85
N LEU A 25 2.72 0.42 -2.32
CA LEU A 25 1.45 -0.30 -2.17
C LEU A 25 0.85 -0.68 -3.52
N VAL A 26 0.99 0.18 -4.53
CA VAL A 26 0.52 -0.05 -5.91
C VAL A 26 1.14 -1.29 -6.56
N ASN A 27 2.36 -1.68 -6.14
CA ASN A 27 3.07 -2.85 -6.66
C ASN A 27 2.76 -4.13 -5.88
N ARG A 28 1.89 -4.08 -4.85
CA ARG A 28 1.47 -5.26 -4.07
C ARG A 28 0.30 -5.97 -4.75
N VAL A 29 0.52 -6.42 -5.99
CA VAL A 29 -0.50 -6.96 -6.90
C VAL A 29 -1.34 -8.07 -6.25
N GLY A 30 -0.72 -9.00 -5.52
CA GLY A 30 -1.46 -10.06 -4.83
C GLY A 30 -2.49 -9.52 -3.82
N LYS A 31 -2.12 -8.49 -3.05
CA LYS A 31 -3.03 -7.83 -2.10
C LYS A 31 -4.13 -7.05 -2.82
N ILE A 32 -3.79 -6.36 -3.90
CA ILE A 32 -4.77 -5.62 -4.72
C ILE A 32 -5.85 -6.57 -5.25
N ARG A 33 -5.45 -7.72 -5.83
CA ARG A 33 -6.38 -8.74 -6.33
C ARG A 33 -7.28 -9.32 -5.24
N ASP A 34 -6.70 -9.65 -4.09
CA ASP A 34 -7.42 -10.17 -2.93
C ASP A 34 -8.45 -9.17 -2.38
N VAL A 35 -8.06 -7.90 -2.23
CA VAL A 35 -8.98 -6.85 -1.76
C VAL A 35 -10.10 -6.59 -2.77
N ALA A 36 -9.79 -6.57 -4.07
CA ALA A 36 -10.81 -6.43 -5.12
C ALA A 36 -11.82 -7.59 -5.09
N SER A 37 -11.34 -8.84 -5.04
CA SER A 37 -12.21 -10.01 -4.92
C SER A 37 -13.12 -9.92 -3.68
N LYS A 38 -12.54 -9.59 -2.52
CA LYS A 38 -13.29 -9.44 -1.27
C LYS A 38 -14.30 -8.31 -1.29
N LEU A 39 -14.09 -7.28 -2.12
CA LEU A 39 -15.04 -6.19 -2.33
C LEU A 39 -16.20 -6.62 -3.23
N LEU A 40 -15.95 -7.41 -4.28
CA LEU A 40 -17.01 -8.00 -5.12
C LEU A 40 -17.89 -8.96 -4.32
N ASP A 41 -17.31 -9.70 -3.39
CA ASP A 41 -18.04 -10.62 -2.52
C ASP A 41 -18.90 -9.91 -1.45
N LYS A 42 -18.83 -8.58 -1.32
CA LYS A 42 -19.64 -7.85 -0.35
C LYS A 42 -21.10 -7.74 -0.83
N PRO A 43 -22.08 -8.25 -0.06
CA PRO A 43 -23.47 -8.29 -0.51
C PRO A 43 -24.14 -6.91 -0.49
N THR A 44 -23.57 -5.94 0.25
CA THR A 44 -24.15 -4.61 0.40
C THR A 44 -23.09 -3.53 0.29
N GLU A 45 -23.50 -2.38 -0.25
CA GLU A 45 -22.72 -1.13 -0.29
C GLU A 45 -22.13 -0.80 1.09
N LYS A 46 -22.95 -0.86 2.16
CA LYS A 46 -22.52 -0.57 3.53
C LYS A 46 -21.39 -1.49 3.99
N SER A 47 -21.48 -2.79 3.69
CA SER A 47 -20.43 -3.75 4.03
C SER A 47 -19.14 -3.53 3.23
N ALA A 48 -19.24 -3.07 1.97
CA ALA A 48 -18.09 -2.68 1.16
C ALA A 48 -17.39 -1.43 1.71
N ILE A 49 -18.16 -0.40 2.09
CA ILE A 49 -17.64 0.83 2.71
C ILE A 49 -16.91 0.50 4.03
N HIS A 50 -17.53 -0.31 4.89
CA HIS A 50 -16.89 -0.71 6.16
C HIS A 50 -15.60 -1.48 5.91
N TYR A 51 -15.59 -2.42 4.95
CA TYR A 51 -14.40 -3.17 4.61
C TYR A 51 -13.28 -2.27 4.06
N ARG A 52 -13.61 -1.30 3.20
CA ARG A 52 -12.67 -0.29 2.70
C ARG A 52 -12.02 0.51 3.84
N LEU A 53 -12.80 0.90 4.84
CA LEU A 53 -12.29 1.59 6.03
C LEU A 53 -11.28 0.72 6.79
N VAL A 54 -11.65 -0.53 7.11
CA VAL A 54 -10.79 -1.47 7.85
C VAL A 54 -9.47 -1.72 7.12
N VAL A 55 -9.50 -1.91 5.79
CA VAL A 55 -8.28 -2.09 4.98
C VAL A 55 -7.41 -0.83 5.02
N THR A 56 -8.03 0.35 4.92
CA THR A 56 -7.33 1.64 4.95
C THR A 56 -6.64 1.87 6.28
N GLU A 57 -7.34 1.67 7.40
CA GLU A 57 -6.79 1.80 8.75
C GLU A 57 -5.60 0.85 8.98
N ALA A 58 -5.72 -0.41 8.52
CA ALA A 58 -4.64 -1.38 8.64
C ALA A 58 -3.40 -0.97 7.82
N LEU A 59 -3.58 -0.44 6.61
CA LEU A 59 -2.47 0.05 5.78
C LEU A 59 -1.81 1.27 6.41
N GLN A 60 -2.61 2.24 6.86
CA GLN A 60 -2.15 3.45 7.55
C GLN A 60 -1.32 3.08 8.79
N ALA A 61 -1.84 2.20 9.65
CA ALA A 61 -1.12 1.74 10.83
C ALA A 61 0.22 1.08 10.48
N SER A 62 0.27 0.27 9.42
CA SER A 62 1.52 -0.39 8.99
C SER A 62 2.57 0.60 8.48
N LEU A 63 2.15 1.62 7.72
CA LEU A 63 3.06 2.61 7.15
C LEU A 63 3.51 3.65 8.19
N SER A 64 2.62 4.03 9.11
CA SER A 64 2.99 4.87 10.26
C SER A 64 3.98 4.15 11.17
N LYS A 65 3.81 2.84 11.38
CA LYS A 65 4.72 2.04 12.22
C LYS A 65 6.15 2.01 11.70
N ILE A 66 6.34 2.03 10.37
CA ILE A 66 7.68 2.08 9.76
C ILE A 66 8.26 3.50 9.70
N GLY A 67 7.51 4.52 10.11
CA GLY A 67 7.95 5.92 10.19
C GLY A 67 7.68 6.75 8.93
N LEU A 68 6.81 6.30 8.03
CA LEU A 68 6.45 7.06 6.83
C LEU A 68 5.63 8.30 7.20
N GLY A 69 5.85 9.44 6.51
CA GLY A 69 5.14 10.68 6.78
C GLY A 69 3.66 10.60 6.36
N ARG A 70 2.79 11.36 7.03
CA ARG A 70 1.33 11.32 6.75
C ARG A 70 0.98 11.59 5.29
N ALA A 71 1.59 12.60 4.67
CA ALA A 71 1.33 12.93 3.27
C ALA A 71 1.76 11.80 2.30
N GLU A 72 2.86 11.12 2.61
CA GLU A 72 3.33 9.97 1.83
C GLU A 72 2.41 8.76 2.02
N ILE A 73 1.91 8.55 3.25
CA ILE A 73 0.91 7.51 3.54
C ILE A 73 -0.36 7.74 2.74
N ASP A 74 -0.91 8.96 2.77
CA ASP A 74 -2.14 9.31 2.05
C ASP A 74 -1.97 9.10 0.54
N LEU A 75 -0.80 9.45 -0.01
CA LEU A 75 -0.45 9.20 -1.41
C LEU A 75 -0.42 7.71 -1.74
N GLU A 76 0.32 6.92 -0.96
CA GLU A 76 0.45 5.47 -1.17
C GLU A 76 -0.90 4.75 -1.06
N ILE A 77 -1.74 5.14 -0.10
CA ILE A 77 -3.10 4.61 0.07
C ILE A 77 -3.99 4.99 -1.12
N GLY A 78 -3.91 6.24 -1.59
CA GLY A 78 -4.65 6.68 -2.78
C GLY A 78 -4.29 5.85 -4.01
N LEU A 79 -2.98 5.69 -4.30
CA LEU A 79 -2.50 4.88 -5.42
C LEU A 79 -2.93 3.42 -5.31
N PHE A 80 -2.91 2.86 -4.09
CA PHE A 80 -3.43 1.52 -3.83
C PHE A 80 -4.91 1.39 -4.20
N TRP A 81 -5.76 2.31 -3.76
CA TRP A 81 -7.20 2.24 -4.04
C TRP A 81 -7.52 2.45 -5.51
N THR A 82 -6.82 3.35 -6.22
CA THR A 82 -6.95 3.48 -7.68
C THR A 82 -6.61 2.16 -8.39
N ALA A 83 -5.57 1.44 -7.93
CA ALA A 83 -5.23 0.15 -8.50
C ALA A 83 -6.25 -0.95 -8.17
N VAL A 84 -6.85 -0.92 -6.97
CA VAL A 84 -7.97 -1.82 -6.60
C VAL A 84 -9.20 -1.54 -7.44
N GLU A 85 -9.54 -0.28 -7.72
CA GLU A 85 -10.68 0.09 -8.58
C GLU A 85 -10.48 -0.41 -10.02
N ASN A 86 -9.26 -0.28 -10.57
CA ASN A 86 -8.92 -0.86 -11.87
C ASN A 86 -9.02 -2.38 -11.87
N GLU A 87 -8.57 -3.02 -10.80
CA GLU A 87 -8.65 -4.47 -10.64
C GLU A 87 -10.09 -4.96 -10.50
N LEU A 88 -10.93 -4.25 -9.74
CA LEU A 88 -12.37 -4.50 -9.62
C LEU A 88 -13.05 -4.45 -10.99
N ALA A 89 -12.78 -3.41 -11.78
CA ALA A 89 -13.28 -3.32 -13.13
C ALA A 89 -12.85 -4.54 -13.96
N ARG A 90 -11.56 -4.89 -13.94
CA ARG A 90 -11.03 -6.06 -14.66
C ARG A 90 -11.74 -7.35 -14.26
N GLN A 91 -11.92 -7.62 -12.96
CA GLN A 91 -12.57 -8.83 -12.47
C GLN A 91 -14.06 -8.86 -12.84
N THR A 92 -14.75 -7.71 -12.77
CA THR A 92 -16.16 -7.59 -13.15
C THR A 92 -16.39 -7.90 -14.62
N TYR A 93 -15.48 -7.46 -15.51
CA TYR A 93 -15.55 -7.78 -16.94
C TYR A 93 -15.05 -9.20 -17.25
N GLY A 94 -13.99 -9.65 -16.59
CA GLY A 94 -13.39 -10.98 -16.77
C GLY A 94 -14.29 -12.13 -16.32
N TRP A 95 -15.14 -11.91 -15.32
CA TRP A 95 -16.14 -12.91 -14.88
C TRP A 95 -17.22 -13.19 -15.93
N ARG A 96 -17.43 -12.29 -16.90
CA ARG A 96 -18.41 -12.47 -17.98
C ARG A 96 -17.91 -13.34 -19.14
N GLN A 97 -16.65 -13.79 -19.11
CA GLN A 97 -16.05 -14.68 -20.09
C GLN A 97 -15.79 -16.07 -19.48
N ASP A 98 -16.80 -16.70 -18.89
CA ASP A 98 -16.87 -18.16 -18.98
C ASP A 98 -17.48 -18.48 -20.35
N PRO A 99 -16.75 -19.15 -21.26
CA PRO A 99 -17.36 -19.70 -22.44
C PRO A 99 -18.32 -20.79 -21.96
N ASP A 100 -19.60 -20.57 -22.23
CA ASP A 100 -20.61 -21.61 -22.26
C ASP A 100 -20.19 -22.63 -23.34
N GLY A 101 -19.22 -23.48 -22.99
CA GLY A 101 -18.73 -24.60 -23.76
C GLY A 101 -19.74 -25.72 -23.73
N GLY A 102 -20.96 -25.44 -24.18
CA GLY A 102 -21.99 -26.41 -24.48
C GLY A 102 -21.54 -27.24 -25.68
N ALA A 103 -20.83 -28.34 -25.40
CA ALA A 103 -20.76 -29.45 -26.33
C ALA A 103 -22.11 -30.20 -26.28
N ALA A 104 -22.87 -30.14 -27.36
CA ALA A 104 -23.98 -31.02 -27.67
C ALA A 104 -23.78 -31.57 -29.09
#